data_AF-A0A1I7K814-F1
#
_entry.id   AF-A0A1I7K814-F1
#
_cell.length_a   1.000
_cell.length_b   1.000
_cell.length_c   1.000
_cell.angle_alpha   90.00
_cell.angle_beta   90.00
_cell.angle_gamma   90.00
#
_symmetry.space_group_name_H-M   'P 1'
#
loop_
_entity.id
_entity.type
_entity.pdbx_description
1 polymer ?
#
loop_
_entity_poly.entity_id
_entity_poly.type
_entity_poly.pdbx_seq_one_letter_code
_entity_poly.pdbx_strand_id
1 'polypeptide(L)' 'MGKSYDSEESIRFIENLYDQIESYLTKAAPLESDYHRYVNNETFVGKAAEASKRFIRDKQLQFHYEQQNIQNKLYQMY' A
#
# COMPACT_ATOMS: atom_id res chain seq x y z
N MET A 1 3.66 -28.45 -28.00
CA MET A 1 2.91 -27.24 -27.61
C MET A 1 3.03 -27.10 -26.09
N GLY A 2 3.96 -26.31 -25.58
CA GLY A 2 4.17 -26.24 -24.11
C GLY A 2 4.91 -24.99 -23.68
N LYS A 3 6.06 -24.70 -24.31
CA LYS A 3 6.87 -23.53 -23.93
C LYS A 3 6.24 -22.17 -24.27
N SER A 4 5.53 -22.03 -25.39
CA SER A 4 4.91 -20.75 -25.78
C SER A 4 3.65 -20.43 -24.95
N TYR A 5 2.86 -21.46 -24.61
CA TYR A 5 1.67 -21.31 -23.79
C TYR A 5 2.03 -20.93 -22.35
N ASP A 6 3.05 -21.57 -21.78
CA ASP A 6 3.56 -21.21 -20.45
C ASP A 6 4.13 -19.78 -20.41
N SER A 7 4.77 -19.32 -21.50
CA SER A 7 5.25 -17.93 -21.58
C SER A 7 4.12 -16.91 -21.67
N GLU A 8 3.04 -17.20 -22.41
CA GLU A 8 1.88 -16.29 -22.51
C GLU A 8 1.14 -16.16 -21.18
N GLU A 9 0.92 -17.26 -20.46
CA GLU A 9 0.29 -17.22 -19.13
C GLU A 9 1.16 -16.48 -18.11
N SER A 10 2.48 -16.67 -18.17
CA SER A 10 3.42 -15.93 -17.32
C SER A 10 3.41 -14.43 -17.60
N ILE A 11 3.36 -14.02 -18.88
CA ILE A 11 3.27 -12.60 -19.27
C ILE A 11 1.96 -11.99 -18.77
N ARG A 12 0.81 -12.63 -18.99
CA ARG A 12 -0.49 -12.13 -18.51
C ARG A 12 -0.53 -12.01 -16.99
N PHE A 13 0.08 -12.95 -16.28
CA PHE A 13 0.19 -12.88 -14.83
C PHE A 13 1.00 -11.65 -14.39
N ILE A 14 2.15 -11.41 -15.02
CA ILE A 14 3.01 -10.26 -14.71
C ILE A 14 2.30 -8.95 -15.03
N GLU A 15 1.64 -8.83 -16.19
CA GLU A 15 0.86 -7.63 -16.57
C GLU A 15 -0.27 -7.34 -15.57
N ASN A 16 -1.05 -8.34 -15.20
CA ASN A 16 -2.11 -8.17 -14.20
C ASN A 16 -1.53 -7.78 -12.83
N LEU A 17 -0.42 -8.41 -12.43
CA LEU A 17 0.27 -8.07 -11.19
C LEU A 17 0.71 -6.61 -11.17
N TYR A 18 1.27 -6.10 -12.27
CA TYR A 18 1.63 -4.69 -12.42
C TYR A 18 0.43 -3.76 -12.26
N ASP A 19 -0.68 -4.04 -12.95
CA ASP A 19 -1.90 -3.24 -12.87
C ASP A 19 -2.46 -3.19 -11.44
N GLN A 20 -2.45 -4.33 -10.73
CA GLN A 20 -2.91 -4.38 -9.34
C GLN A 20 -1.99 -3.58 -8.40
N ILE A 21 -0.67 -3.64 -8.60
CA ILE A 21 0.31 -2.89 -7.81
C ILE A 21 0.15 -1.38 -8.04
N GLU A 22 0.02 -0.95 -9.29
CA GLU A 22 -0.17 0.46 -9.63
C GLU A 22 -1.49 1.00 -9.04
N SER A 23 -2.57 0.22 -9.17
CA SER A 23 -3.88 0.54 -8.56
C SER A 23 -3.80 0.63 -7.04
N TYR A 24 -3.06 -0.28 -6.40
CA TYR A 24 -2.80 -0.24 -4.97
C TYR A 24 -2.05 1.03 -4.57
N LEU A 25 -0.92 1.33 -5.21
CA LEU A 25 -0.10 2.52 -4.90
C LEU A 25 -0.89 3.82 -5.08
N THR A 26 -1.69 3.91 -6.14
CA THR A 26 -2.55 5.06 -6.43
C THR A 26 -3.59 5.30 -5.33
N LYS A 27 -4.18 4.22 -4.78
CA LYS A 27 -5.15 4.30 -3.68
C LYS A 27 -4.50 4.46 -2.31
N ALA A 28 -3.27 3.99 -2.16
CA ALA A 28 -2.48 4.07 -0.95
C ALA A 28 -2.06 5.51 -0.65
N ALA A 29 -1.65 6.28 -1.67
CA ALA A 29 -1.21 7.68 -1.49
C ALA A 29 -2.23 8.61 -0.78
N PRO A 30 -3.52 8.66 -1.18
CA PRO A 30 -4.50 9.49 -0.46
C PRO A 30 -4.78 8.97 0.96
N LEU A 31 -4.72 7.65 1.18
CA LEU A 31 -4.89 7.06 2.51
C LEU A 31 -3.77 7.49 3.48
N GLU A 32 -2.53 7.55 3.01
CA GLU A 32 -1.40 8.06 3.80
C GLU A 32 -1.63 9.52 4.22
N SER A 33 -2.04 10.36 3.27
CA SER A 33 -2.37 11.76 3.52
C SER A 33 -3.47 11.92 4.57
N ASP A 34 -4.51 11.08 4.50
CA ASP A 34 -5.60 11.08 5.48
C ASP A 34 -5.14 10.66 6.88
N TYR A 35 -4.25 9.66 6.99
CA TYR A 35 -3.65 9.29 8.26
C TYR A 35 -2.84 10.43 8.86
N HIS A 36 -1.96 11.07 8.08
CA HIS A 36 -1.18 12.22 8.56
C HIS A 36 -2.08 13.38 8.98
N ARG A 37 -3.13 13.67 8.21
CA ARG A 37 -4.10 14.71 8.54
C ARG A 37 -4.80 14.44 9.86
N TYR A 38 -5.23 13.20 10.11
CA TYR A 38 -5.90 12.84 11.36
C TYR A 38 -4.94 12.83 12.56
N VAL A 39 -3.74 12.26 12.39
CA VAL A 39 -2.73 12.18 13.46
C VAL A 39 -2.27 13.57 13.91
N ASN A 40 -2.10 14.50 12.98
CA ASN A 40 -1.65 15.87 13.27
C ASN A 40 -2.80 16.84 13.59
N ASN A 41 -4.04 16.36 13.65
CA ASN A 41 -5.19 17.19 13.97
C ASN A 41 -5.19 17.60 15.47
N GLU A 42 -5.31 18.90 15.73
CA GLU A 42 -5.39 19.46 17.10
C GLU A 42 -6.83 19.62 17.62
N THR A 43 -7.82 19.45 16.76
CA THR A 43 -9.25 19.57 17.08
C THR A 43 -9.78 18.37 17.86
N PHE A 44 -9.40 17.14 17.48
CA PHE A 44 -9.81 15.92 18.17
C PHE A 44 -8.88 15.64 19.35
N VAL A 45 -9.36 15.91 20.56
CA VAL A 45 -8.60 15.76 21.81
C VAL A 45 -9.28 14.79 22.77
N GLY A 46 -8.51 14.29 23.74
CA GLY A 46 -8.99 13.37 24.77
C GLY A 46 -8.44 11.94 24.63
N LYS A 47 -8.61 11.13 25.68
CA LYS A 47 -7.95 9.81 25.80
C LYS A 47 -8.21 8.88 24.60
N ALA A 48 -9.43 8.86 24.08
CA ALA A 48 -9.80 8.04 22.93
C ALA A 48 -9.15 8.54 21.63
N ALA A 49 -9.22 9.85 21.36
CA ALA A 49 -8.58 10.45 20.19
C ALA A 49 -7.06 10.21 20.19
N GLU A 50 -6.41 10.41 21.35
CA GLU A 50 -4.97 10.16 21.49
C GLU A 50 -4.59 8.68 21.33
N ALA A 51 -5.45 7.76 21.76
CA ALA A 51 -5.26 6.33 21.51
C ALA A 51 -5.36 6.00 20.01
N SER A 52 -6.35 6.55 19.31
CA SER A 52 -6.52 6.37 17.87
C SER A 52 -5.36 6.96 17.07
N LYS A 53 -4.91 8.19 17.39
CA LYS A 53 -3.75 8.82 16.74
C LYS A 53 -2.49 7.97 16.93
N ARG A 54 -2.24 7.47 18.15
CA ARG A 54 -1.12 6.54 18.41
C ARG A 54 -1.23 5.26 17.60
N PHE A 55 -2.40 4.64 17.55
CA PHE A 55 -2.60 3.41 16.77
C PHE A 55 -2.36 3.64 15.28
N ILE A 56 -2.88 4.73 14.73
CA ILE A 56 -2.67 5.07 13.31
C ILE A 56 -1.18 5.30 13.04
N ARG A 57 -0.52 6.12 13.86
CA ARG A 57 0.90 6.45 13.70
C ARG A 57 1.81 5.23 13.86
N ASP A 58 1.60 4.45 14.92
CA ASP A 58 2.53 3.42 15.34
C ASP A 58 2.22 2.05 14.71
N LYS A 59 1.06 1.88 14.06
CA LYS A 59 0.65 0.61 13.41
C LYS A 59 0.21 0.78 11.97
N GLN A 60 -0.80 1.61 11.70
CA GLN A 60 -1.37 1.70 10.34
C GLN A 60 -0.37 2.31 9.34
N LEU A 61 0.29 3.43 9.69
CA LEU A 61 1.32 4.05 8.85
C LEU A 61 2.54 3.15 8.66
N GLN A 62 3.00 2.48 9.73
CA GLN A 62 4.10 1.52 9.60
C GLN A 62 3.75 0.38 8.62
N PHE A 63 2.59 -0.25 8.80
CA PHE A 63 2.13 -1.33 7.92
C PHE A 63 1.99 -0.85 6.48
N HIS A 64 1.46 0.36 6.27
CA HIS A 64 1.35 0.98 4.96
C HIS A 64 2.71 1.11 4.26
N TYR A 65 3.74 1.61 4.95
CA TYR A 65 5.09 1.74 4.39
C TYR A 65 5.74 0.38 4.10
N GLU A 66 5.52 -0.61 4.97
CA GLU A 66 5.99 -1.98 4.72
C GLU A 66 5.34 -2.56 3.45
N GLN A 67 4.03 -2.37 3.27
CA GLN A 67 3.34 -2.82 2.06
C GLN A 67 3.86 -2.10 0.80
N GLN A 68 3.97 -0.77 0.82
CA GLN A 68 4.54 -0.02 -0.30
C GLN A 68 5.95 -0.50 -0.67
N ASN A 69 6.80 -0.75 0.33
CA ASN A 69 8.16 -1.25 0.10
C ASN A 69 8.16 -2.64 -0.54
N ILE A 70 7.29 -3.55 -0.08
CA ILE A 70 7.15 -4.89 -0.68
C ILE A 70 6.68 -4.79 -2.13
N GLN A 71 5.67 -3.97 -2.41
CA GLN A 71 5.14 -3.80 -3.77
C GLN A 71 6.17 -3.15 -4.70
N ASN A 72 6.92 -2.15 -4.22
CA ASN A 72 7.99 -1.52 -5.00
C ASN A 72 9.14 -2.49 -5.31
N LYS A 73 9.51 -3.36 -4.37
CA LYS A 73 10.51 -4.41 -4.63
C LYS A 73 10.02 -5.40 -5.68
N LEU A 74 8.76 -5.80 -5.60
CA LEU A 74 8.15 -6.69 -6.58
C LEU A 74 8.13 -6.05 -7.97
N TYR A 75 7.79 -4.75 -8.05
CA TYR A 75 7.85 -3.96 -9.27
C TYR A 75 9.27 -3.90 -9.86
N GLN A 76 10.31 -3.73 -9.02
CA GLN A 76 11.71 -3.66 -9.46
C GLN A 76 12.31 -5.00 -9.90
N MET A 77 11.66 -6.13 -9.62
CA MET A 77 12.15 -7.46 -10.00
C MET A 77 11.76 -7.85 -11.44
N TYR A 78 10.84 -7.11 -12.04
CA TYR A 78 10.33 -7.33 -13.40
C TYR A 78 10.58 -6.10 -14.28
#